data_AF-A0A4U6D7X6-F1
#
_entry.id   AF-A0A4U6D7X6-F1
#
_cell.length_a   1.000
_cell.length_b   1.000
_cell.length_c   1.000
_cell.angle_alpha   90.00
_cell.angle_beta   90.00
_cell.angle_gamma   90.00
#
_symmetry.space_group_name_H-M   'P 1'
#
loop_
_entity.id
_entity.type
_entity.pdbx_description
1 polymer ?
#
loop_
_entity_poly.entity_id
_entity_poly.type
_entity_poly.pdbx_seq_one_letter_code
_entity_poly.pdbx_strand_id
1 'polypeptide(L)'
;MEIFELIRKPWPWYVAGPIIGFTVPVLLLLGNKSFGISSSLRHICAAVIPANISFFKYDWKKEAWNLFFVAGITLGGFVATYLLTNPDSLIVAESTKASLTQLGITDFSGLMPADIFSVENILSLKGLIFFVLGGFLVGFGTRYAGGCTSGHAIMGLANLQWPSLVATIFFMVGGFFSTWILLPWLLDMVR
;
A
#
# COMPACT_ATOMS: atom_id res chain seq x y z
N MET A 1 27.25 14.98 -3.50
CA MET A 1 26.07 15.86 -3.58
C MET A 1 25.18 15.48 -4.77
N GLU A 2 25.71 15.22 -5.96
CA GLU A 2 24.86 14.88 -7.13
C GLU A 2 24.03 13.59 -7.01
N ILE A 3 24.60 12.50 -6.47
CA ILE A 3 23.85 11.24 -6.26
C ILE A 3 22.67 11.42 -5.31
N PHE A 4 22.85 12.24 -4.28
CA PHE A 4 21.82 12.46 -3.27
C PHE A 4 20.66 13.28 -3.85
N GLU A 5 20.96 14.28 -4.67
CA GLU A 5 19.98 15.03 -5.46
C GLU A 5 19.25 14.14 -6.48
N LEU A 6 19.98 13.22 -7.13
CA LEU A 6 19.39 12.26 -8.08
C LEU A 6 18.38 11.32 -7.41
N ILE A 7 18.68 10.83 -6.20
CA ILE A 7 17.81 9.91 -5.45
C ILE A 7 16.56 10.63 -4.90
N ARG A 8 16.66 11.91 -4.56
CA ARG A 8 15.54 12.71 -4.03
C ARG A 8 14.51 13.10 -5.09
N LYS A 9 14.90 13.20 -6.35
CA LYS A 9 13.99 13.58 -7.44
C LYS A 9 12.97 12.47 -7.74
N PRO A 10 11.78 12.81 -8.27
CA PRO A 10 10.81 11.81 -8.68
C PRO A 10 11.38 11.03 -9.86
N TRP A 11 11.43 9.71 -9.75
CA TRP A 11 11.94 8.88 -10.84
C TRP A 11 10.84 8.61 -11.86
N PRO A 12 11.13 8.68 -13.16
CA PRO A 12 10.17 8.31 -14.18
C PRO A 12 9.68 6.88 -14.00
N TRP A 13 8.41 6.65 -14.31
CA TRP A 13 7.77 5.34 -14.14
C TRP A 13 8.50 4.22 -14.91
N TYR A 14 9.12 4.53 -16.05
CA TYR A 14 9.88 3.57 -16.85
C TYR A 14 11.25 3.24 -16.26
N VAL A 15 11.69 3.94 -15.20
CA VAL A 15 12.88 3.59 -14.40
C VAL A 15 12.44 2.86 -13.13
N ALA A 16 11.54 3.48 -12.35
CA ALA A 16 11.08 2.91 -11.09
C ALA A 16 10.35 1.57 -11.27
N GLY A 17 9.51 1.46 -12.31
CA GLY A 17 8.74 0.25 -12.62
C GLY A 17 9.62 -0.97 -12.86
N PRO A 18 10.56 -0.94 -13.83
CA PRO A 18 11.51 -2.03 -14.03
C PRO A 18 12.34 -2.35 -12.79
N ILE A 19 12.81 -1.37 -12.02
CA ILE A 19 13.58 -1.62 -10.79
C ILE A 19 12.74 -2.41 -9.78
N ILE A 20 11.50 -1.99 -9.53
CA ILE A 20 10.57 -2.74 -8.66
C ILE A 20 10.31 -4.14 -9.23
N GLY A 21 10.08 -4.25 -10.55
CA GLY A 21 9.88 -5.54 -11.22
C GLY A 21 11.06 -6.49 -11.06
N PHE A 22 12.30 -5.99 -11.18
CA PHE A 22 13.53 -6.78 -11.00
C PHE A 22 13.75 -7.27 -9.57
N THR A 23 13.10 -6.66 -8.57
CA THR A 23 13.17 -7.22 -7.20
C THR A 23 12.60 -8.64 -7.13
N VAL A 24 11.60 -8.98 -7.95
CA VAL A 24 11.00 -10.31 -7.98
C VAL A 24 11.98 -11.40 -8.45
N PRO A 25 12.59 -11.34 -9.66
CA PRO A 25 13.55 -12.34 -10.08
C PRO A 25 14.78 -12.38 -9.17
N VAL A 26 15.23 -11.24 -8.62
CA VAL A 26 16.33 -11.22 -7.65
C VAL A 26 15.98 -12.04 -6.40
N LEU A 27 14.78 -11.87 -5.84
CA LEU A 27 14.33 -12.62 -4.68
C LEU A 27 14.11 -14.12 -4.96
N LEU A 28 13.60 -14.44 -6.15
CA LEU A 28 13.37 -15.82 -6.56
C LEU A 28 14.70 -16.54 -6.85
N LEU A 29 15.64 -15.91 -7.56
CA LEU A 29 16.93 -16.50 -7.92
C LEU A 29 17.89 -16.62 -6.72
N LEU A 30 17.95 -15.62 -5.84
CA LEU A 30 18.89 -15.62 -4.72
C LEU A 30 18.43 -16.47 -3.53
N GLY A 31 17.13 -16.63 -3.33
CA GLY A 31 16.64 -17.27 -2.10
C GLY A 31 15.32 -18.02 -2.21
N ASN A 32 14.77 -18.17 -3.42
CA ASN A 32 13.43 -18.71 -3.67
C ASN A 32 12.39 -18.12 -2.69
N LYS A 33 12.51 -16.81 -2.44
CA LYS A 33 11.69 -16.11 -1.45
C LYS A 33 10.51 -15.43 -2.12
N SER A 34 9.38 -15.47 -1.43
CA SER A 34 8.15 -14.81 -1.87
C SER A 34 8.19 -13.30 -1.56
N PHE A 35 7.62 -12.51 -2.46
CA PHE A 35 7.32 -11.10 -2.31
C PHE A 35 5.83 -10.95 -1.94
N GLY A 36 5.53 -10.63 -0.68
CA GLY A 36 4.16 -10.47 -0.22
C GLY A 36 4.06 -9.95 1.22
N ILE A 37 3.14 -9.01 1.45
CA ILE A 37 3.01 -8.30 2.74
C ILE A 37 1.84 -8.83 3.57
N SER A 38 0.73 -9.25 2.95
CA SER A 38 -0.51 -9.60 3.68
C SER A 38 -0.35 -10.79 4.63
N SER A 39 0.51 -11.76 4.30
CA SER A 39 0.80 -12.88 5.19
C SER A 39 1.51 -12.42 6.46
N SER A 40 2.32 -11.36 6.42
CA SER A 40 3.05 -10.80 7.57
C SER A 40 2.12 -10.35 8.69
N LEU A 41 0.98 -9.73 8.38
CA LEU A 41 -0.01 -9.37 9.41
C LEU A 41 -0.55 -10.62 10.13
N ARG A 42 -0.81 -11.72 9.40
CA ARG A 42 -1.21 -13.00 10.00
C ARG A 42 -0.10 -13.58 10.89
N HIS A 43 1.16 -13.50 10.46
CA HIS A 43 2.30 -13.98 11.25
C HIS A 43 2.46 -13.20 12.55
N ILE A 44 2.30 -11.87 12.51
CA ILE A 44 2.32 -11.03 13.71
C ILE A 44 1.18 -11.39 14.65
N CYS A 45 -0.04 -11.54 14.13
CA CYS A 45 -1.19 -11.98 14.93
C CYS A 45 -0.95 -13.35 15.58
N ALA A 46 -0.40 -14.31 14.84
CA ALA A 46 -0.07 -15.64 15.37
C ALA A 46 1.05 -15.62 16.44
N ALA A 47 1.94 -14.63 16.39
CA ALA A 47 3.02 -14.48 17.36
C ALA A 47 2.60 -13.76 18.65
N VAL A 48 1.72 -12.77 18.54
CA VAL A 48 1.42 -11.83 19.63
C VAL A 48 0.04 -12.08 20.27
N ILE A 49 -0.95 -12.55 19.51
CA ILE A 49 -2.31 -12.72 20.03
C ILE A 49 -2.43 -14.13 20.66
N PRO A 50 -2.64 -14.24 21.99
CA PRO A 50 -2.80 -15.52 22.67
C PRO A 50 -4.22 -16.07 22.48
N ALA A 51 -4.69 -16.13 21.24
CA ALA A 51 -6.02 -16.63 20.90
C ALA A 51 -5.94 -18.12 20.52
N ASN A 52 -6.80 -18.94 21.12
CA ASN A 52 -6.90 -20.38 20.83
C ASN A 52 -7.65 -20.67 19.52
N ILE A 53 -7.27 -19.98 18.44
CA ILE A 53 -7.92 -20.08 17.13
C ILE A 53 -7.06 -20.95 16.23
N SER A 54 -7.64 -21.99 15.62
CA SER A 54 -6.94 -22.93 14.73
C SER A 54 -6.18 -22.23 13.60
N PHE A 55 -6.70 -21.11 13.10
CA PHE A 55 -6.09 -20.28 12.08
C PHE A 55 -4.68 -19.74 12.43
N PHE A 56 -4.40 -19.50 13.73
CA PHE A 56 -3.11 -19.01 14.21
C PHE A 56 -2.18 -20.13 14.70
N LYS A 57 -2.64 -21.38 14.71
CA LYS A 57 -1.85 -22.54 15.13
C LYS A 57 -1.00 -23.09 13.98
N TYR A 58 0.11 -22.42 13.70
CA TYR A 58 1.13 -22.90 12.76
C TYR A 58 2.50 -22.33 13.13
N ASP A 59 3.56 -22.92 12.55
CA ASP A 59 4.92 -22.42 12.76
C ASP A 59 5.20 -21.18 11.90
N TRP A 60 4.85 -20.01 12.43
CA TRP A 60 5.07 -18.73 11.75
C TRP A 60 6.55 -18.39 11.55
N LYS A 61 7.47 -19.01 12.31
CA LYS A 61 8.92 -18.74 12.21
C LYS A 61 9.49 -19.19 10.87
N LYS A 62 8.87 -20.17 10.21
CA LYS A 62 9.25 -20.59 8.84
C LYS A 62 9.09 -19.46 7.81
N GLU A 63 8.20 -18.53 8.09
CA GLU A 63 7.88 -17.37 7.25
C GLU A 63 8.54 -16.07 7.78
N ALA A 64 9.55 -16.18 8.66
CA ALA A 64 10.24 -15.03 9.24
C ALA A 64 10.86 -14.09 8.20
N TRP A 65 11.14 -14.60 6.99
CA TRP A 65 11.55 -13.78 5.86
C TRP A 65 10.55 -12.65 5.56
N ASN A 66 9.25 -12.93 5.58
CA ASN A 66 8.21 -11.95 5.27
C ASN A 66 8.17 -10.83 6.35
N LEU A 67 8.50 -11.18 7.60
CA LEU A 67 8.62 -10.21 8.69
C LEU A 67 9.85 -9.32 8.54
N PHE A 68 10.99 -9.90 8.19
CA PHE A 68 12.22 -9.14 7.88
C PHE A 68 11.98 -8.19 6.71
N PHE A 69 11.30 -8.67 5.67
CA PHE A 69 10.95 -7.86 4.51
C PHE A 69 10.05 -6.67 4.87
N VAL A 70 9.00 -6.90 5.67
CA VAL A 70 8.13 -5.80 6.16
C VAL A 70 8.90 -4.80 7.01
N ALA A 71 9.76 -5.26 7.91
CA ALA A 71 10.61 -4.36 8.70
C ALA A 71 11.53 -3.52 7.79
N GLY A 72 12.10 -4.14 6.75
CA GLY A 72 12.88 -3.44 5.73
C GLY A 72 12.08 -2.37 4.98
N ILE A 73 10.83 -2.66 4.60
CA ILE A 73 9.93 -1.66 4.00
C ILE A 73 9.65 -0.51 4.97
N THR A 74 9.36 -0.80 6.24
CA THR A 74 9.11 0.22 7.26
C THR A 74 10.34 1.13 7.45
N LEU A 75 11.53 0.55 7.56
CA LEU A 75 12.78 1.30 7.66
C LEU A 75 13.07 2.10 6.39
N GLY A 76 12.84 1.50 5.22
CA GLY A 76 13.01 2.17 3.92
C GLY A 76 12.08 3.38 3.78
N GLY A 77 10.81 3.23 4.18
CA GLY A 77 9.84 4.32 4.24
C GLY A 77 10.27 5.43 5.21
N PHE A 78 10.74 5.06 6.41
CA PHE A 78 11.28 6.02 7.37
C PHE A 78 12.47 6.81 6.79
N VAL A 79 13.44 6.12 6.20
CA VAL A 79 14.59 6.77 5.54
C VAL A 79 14.12 7.66 4.38
N ALA A 80 13.16 7.19 3.57
CA ALA A 80 12.62 7.96 2.46
C ALA A 80 11.95 9.28 2.93
N THR A 81 11.18 9.22 4.02
CA THR A 81 10.42 10.36 4.55
C THR A 81 11.23 11.35 5.39
N TYR A 82 12.33 10.93 6.03
CA TYR A 82 13.13 11.82 6.88
C TYR A 82 14.48 12.22 6.30
N LEU A 83 15.09 11.39 5.45
CA LEU A 83 16.41 11.66 4.87
C LEU A 83 16.35 12.00 3.37
N LEU A 84 15.42 11.40 2.62
CA LEU A 84 15.34 11.52 1.16
C LEU A 84 14.12 12.31 0.67
N THR A 85 13.52 13.13 1.52
CA THR A 85 12.39 13.98 1.15
C THR A 85 12.77 14.91 0.01
N ASN A 86 11.94 14.91 -1.03
CA ASN A 86 12.06 15.87 -2.11
C ASN A 86 11.60 17.26 -1.60
N PRO A 87 12.43 18.30 -1.68
CA PRO A 87 12.01 19.66 -1.32
C PRO A 87 11.04 20.29 -2.32
N ASP A 88 10.93 19.76 -3.54
CA ASP A 88 10.03 20.28 -4.57
C ASP A 88 8.56 19.98 -4.23
N SER A 89 7.67 20.89 -4.59
CA SER A 89 6.23 20.72 -4.42
C SER A 89 5.70 19.55 -5.25
N LEU A 90 4.73 18.81 -4.70
CA LEU A 90 4.04 17.75 -5.42
C LEU A 90 3.34 18.29 -6.68
N ILE A 91 3.73 17.78 -7.84
CA ILE A 91 3.12 18.13 -9.13
C ILE A 91 1.87 17.26 -9.33
N VAL A 92 0.70 17.83 -9.02
CA VAL A 92 -0.61 17.22 -9.30
C VAL A 92 -1.25 17.96 -10.48
N ALA A 93 -1.86 17.21 -11.41
CA ALA A 93 -2.56 17.78 -12.56
C ALA A 93 -3.66 18.77 -12.13
N GLU A 94 -3.79 19.89 -12.85
CA GLU A 94 -4.77 20.94 -12.53
C GLU A 94 -6.21 20.42 -12.52
N SER A 95 -6.55 19.53 -13.45
CA SER A 95 -7.86 18.87 -13.49
C SER A 95 -8.14 18.05 -12.23
N THR A 96 -7.14 17.32 -11.74
CA THR A 96 -7.25 16.53 -10.50
C THR A 96 -7.40 17.44 -9.28
N LYS A 97 -6.64 18.54 -9.20
CA LYS A 97 -6.81 19.54 -8.14
C LYS A 97 -8.23 20.10 -8.15
N ALA A 98 -8.74 20.52 -9.31
CA ALA A 98 -10.09 21.05 -9.44
C ALA A 98 -11.16 20.06 -8.96
N SER A 99 -11.06 18.78 -9.35
CA SER A 99 -11.99 17.74 -8.89
C SER A 99 -11.90 17.48 -7.38
N LEU A 100 -10.69 17.41 -6.81
CA LEU A 100 -10.51 17.16 -5.38
C LEU A 100 -10.97 18.34 -4.51
N THR A 101 -10.78 19.59 -4.97
CA THR A 101 -11.28 20.79 -4.29
C THR A 101 -12.81 20.80 -4.23
N GLN A 102 -13.51 20.35 -5.28
CA GLN A 102 -14.98 20.21 -5.26
C GLN A 102 -15.43 19.24 -4.16
N LEU A 103 -14.65 18.18 -3.93
CA LEU A 103 -14.88 17.18 -2.89
C LEU A 103 -14.43 17.65 -1.48
N GLY A 104 -13.94 18.88 -1.34
CA GLY A 104 -13.53 19.46 -0.05
C GLY A 104 -12.10 19.16 0.38
N ILE A 105 -11.26 18.64 -0.52
CA ILE A 105 -9.82 18.43 -0.27
C ILE A 105 -9.06 19.66 -0.77
N THR A 106 -8.36 20.35 0.12
CA THR A 106 -7.69 21.63 -0.18
C THR A 106 -6.19 21.59 0.05
N ASP A 107 -5.70 20.65 0.85
CA ASP A 107 -4.28 20.44 1.07
C ASP A 107 -3.67 19.46 0.06
N PHE A 108 -2.78 19.98 -0.79
CA PHE A 108 -1.99 19.22 -1.78
C PHE A 108 -0.48 19.35 -1.54
N SER A 109 -0.07 19.76 -0.33
CA SER A 109 1.34 19.95 0.03
C SER A 109 2.09 18.62 0.18
N GLY A 110 1.39 17.58 0.61
CA GLY A 110 1.91 16.23 0.81
C GLY A 110 1.34 15.18 -0.13
N LEU A 111 1.90 13.96 -0.08
CA LEU A 111 1.40 12.79 -0.82
C LEU A 111 0.01 12.34 -0.36
N MET A 112 -0.36 12.63 0.88
CA MET A 112 -1.65 12.31 1.47
C MET A 112 -2.27 13.62 1.99
N PRO A 113 -3.54 13.91 1.65
CA PRO A 113 -4.18 15.14 2.09
C PRO A 113 -4.42 15.12 3.60
N ALA A 114 -3.90 16.12 4.32
CA ALA A 114 -4.09 16.22 5.77
C ALA A 114 -5.57 16.36 6.17
N ASP A 115 -6.41 16.89 5.27
CA ASP A 115 -7.86 16.98 5.40
C ASP A 115 -8.53 15.65 5.77
N ILE A 116 -7.92 14.53 5.36
CA ILE A 116 -8.38 13.16 5.64
C ILE A 116 -7.41 12.45 6.58
N PHE A 117 -6.09 12.53 6.31
CA PHE A 117 -5.07 11.67 6.91
C PHE A 117 -4.36 12.26 8.14
N SER A 118 -4.96 13.25 8.82
CA SER A 118 -4.39 13.84 10.04
C SER A 118 -4.61 12.97 11.29
N VAL A 119 -3.72 13.13 12.28
CA VAL A 119 -3.82 12.48 13.60
C VAL A 119 -5.08 12.95 14.34
N GLU A 120 -5.47 14.21 14.15
CA GLU A 120 -6.68 14.81 14.73
C GLU A 120 -7.95 14.11 14.24
N ASN A 121 -7.94 13.59 13.01
CA ASN A 121 -9.07 12.87 12.42
C ASN A 121 -9.20 11.42 12.90
N ILE A 122 -8.24 10.84 13.62
CA ILE A 122 -8.25 9.40 13.97
C ILE A 122 -9.51 8.99 14.74
N LEU A 123 -9.94 9.80 15.70
CA LEU A 123 -11.12 9.53 16.53
C LEU A 123 -12.39 10.23 16.01
N SER A 124 -12.33 10.85 14.83
CA SER A 124 -13.49 11.47 14.20
C SER A 124 -14.24 10.47 13.32
N LEU A 125 -15.44 10.86 12.88
CA LEU A 125 -16.21 10.06 11.91
C LEU A 125 -15.40 9.81 10.62
N LYS A 126 -14.58 10.78 10.20
CA LYS A 126 -13.65 10.66 9.07
C LYS A 126 -12.65 9.52 9.32
N GLY A 127 -11.96 9.51 10.46
CA GLY A 127 -11.00 8.45 10.78
C GLY A 127 -11.65 7.08 10.93
N LEU A 128 -12.84 7.00 11.52
CA LEU A 128 -13.56 5.73 11.65
C LEU A 128 -13.90 5.13 10.27
N ILE A 129 -14.36 5.96 9.33
CA ILE A 129 -14.70 5.50 7.98
C ILE A 129 -13.43 5.21 7.15
N PHE A 130 -12.50 6.14 7.06
CA PHE A 130 -11.35 5.99 6.17
C PHE A 130 -10.26 5.07 6.72
N PHE A 131 -9.94 5.14 8.02
CA PHE A 131 -8.88 4.31 8.61
C PHE A 131 -9.40 2.97 9.09
N VAL A 132 -10.45 2.96 9.92
CA VAL A 132 -10.92 1.73 10.57
C VAL A 132 -11.68 0.86 9.58
N LEU A 133 -12.76 1.39 8.98
CA LEU A 133 -13.55 0.62 8.01
C LEU A 133 -12.75 0.35 6.73
N GLY A 134 -12.03 1.36 6.20
CA GLY A 134 -11.14 1.18 5.06
C GLY A 134 -10.07 0.11 5.30
N GLY A 135 -9.34 0.20 6.42
CA GLY A 135 -8.32 -0.79 6.79
C GLY A 135 -8.90 -2.19 7.00
N PHE A 136 -10.08 -2.29 7.63
CA PHE A 136 -10.79 -3.56 7.80
C PHE A 136 -11.16 -4.19 6.44
N LEU A 137 -11.74 -3.42 5.52
CA LEU A 137 -12.13 -3.89 4.19
C LEU A 137 -10.91 -4.33 3.37
N VAL A 138 -9.80 -3.60 3.44
CA VAL A 138 -8.53 -4.00 2.80
C VAL A 138 -8.00 -5.30 3.40
N GLY A 139 -7.98 -5.42 4.73
CA GLY A 139 -7.55 -6.65 5.42
C GLY A 139 -8.42 -7.86 5.06
N PHE A 140 -9.73 -7.69 5.09
CA PHE A 140 -10.70 -8.71 4.70
C PHE A 140 -10.53 -9.11 3.23
N GLY A 141 -10.52 -8.13 2.32
CA GLY A 141 -10.45 -8.34 0.87
C GLY A 141 -9.15 -9.02 0.45
N THR A 142 -8.01 -8.61 1.01
CA THR A 142 -6.71 -9.26 0.72
C THR A 142 -6.67 -10.70 1.19
N ARG A 143 -7.31 -11.03 2.32
CA ARG A 143 -7.43 -12.42 2.76
C ARG A 143 -8.38 -13.23 1.88
N TYR A 144 -9.51 -12.65 1.49
CA TYR A 144 -10.49 -13.27 0.62
C TYR A 144 -9.90 -13.61 -0.76
N ALA A 145 -9.11 -12.68 -1.32
CA ALA A 145 -8.41 -12.88 -2.60
C ALA A 145 -7.22 -13.85 -2.49
N GLY A 146 -6.74 -14.16 -1.29
CA GLY A 146 -5.54 -14.98 -1.08
C GLY A 146 -4.23 -14.22 -1.28
N GLY A 147 -4.27 -12.88 -1.34
CA GLY A 147 -3.12 -12.01 -1.54
C GLY A 147 -3.52 -10.54 -1.70
N CYS A 148 -2.54 -9.64 -1.62
CA CYS A 148 -2.70 -8.22 -1.95
C CYS A 148 -2.06 -7.88 -3.30
N THR A 149 -2.06 -6.60 -3.66
CA THR A 149 -1.45 -6.08 -4.89
C THR A 149 0.02 -6.48 -5.03
N SER A 150 0.81 -6.50 -3.95
CA SER A 150 2.22 -6.97 -4.03
C SER A 150 2.31 -8.46 -4.40
N GLY A 151 1.44 -9.30 -3.85
CA GLY A 151 1.41 -10.73 -4.15
C GLY A 151 0.88 -11.03 -5.55
N HIS A 152 -0.28 -10.47 -5.93
CA HIS A 152 -0.90 -10.76 -7.23
C HIS A 152 -0.32 -9.93 -8.37
N ALA A 153 -0.19 -8.61 -8.22
CA ALA A 153 0.20 -7.74 -9.33
C ALA A 153 1.72 -7.73 -9.56
N ILE A 154 2.54 -7.71 -8.51
CA ILE A 154 4.00 -7.67 -8.66
C ILE A 154 4.54 -9.09 -8.89
N MET A 155 4.37 -9.99 -7.92
CA MET A 155 4.93 -11.35 -8.04
C MET A 155 4.10 -12.30 -8.91
N GLY A 156 2.78 -12.29 -8.74
CA GLY A 156 1.88 -13.23 -9.42
C GLY A 156 1.87 -13.04 -10.94
N LEU A 157 1.81 -11.79 -11.42
CA LEU A 157 1.92 -11.49 -12.84
C LEU A 157 3.32 -11.78 -13.42
N ALA A 158 4.38 -11.49 -12.66
CA ALA A 158 5.74 -11.85 -13.06
C ALA A 158 5.92 -13.38 -13.21
N ASN A 159 5.21 -14.16 -12.40
CA ASN A 159 5.13 -15.62 -12.50
C ASN A 159 4.04 -16.14 -13.46
N LEU A 160 3.42 -15.27 -14.27
CA LEU A 160 2.39 -15.60 -15.26
C LEU A 160 1.19 -16.37 -14.68
N GLN A 161 0.81 -16.07 -13.43
CA GLN A 161 -0.28 -16.76 -12.76
C GLN A 161 -1.64 -16.21 -13.22
N TRP A 162 -2.45 -17.06 -13.86
CA TRP A 162 -3.80 -16.70 -14.28
C TRP A 162 -4.70 -16.17 -13.14
N PRO A 163 -4.75 -16.80 -11.95
CA PRO A 163 -5.56 -16.27 -10.84
C PRO A 163 -5.13 -14.86 -10.42
N SER A 164 -3.83 -14.56 -10.50
CA SER A 164 -3.27 -13.26 -10.15
C SER A 164 -3.61 -12.18 -11.18
N LEU A 165 -3.71 -12.54 -12.46
CA LEU A 165 -4.23 -11.65 -13.50
C LEU A 165 -5.68 -11.27 -13.24
N VAL A 166 -6.53 -12.27 -12.99
CA VAL A 166 -7.95 -12.03 -12.69
C VAL A 166 -8.08 -11.15 -11.44
N ALA A 167 -7.40 -11.49 -10.34
CA ALA A 167 -7.43 -10.68 -9.12
C ALA A 167 -7.00 -9.22 -9.37
N THR A 168 -5.92 -9.01 -10.13
CA THR A 168 -5.40 -7.67 -10.44
C THR A 168 -6.40 -6.84 -11.25
N ILE A 169 -7.08 -7.45 -12.23
CA ILE A 169 -8.15 -6.77 -13.00
C ILE A 169 -9.25 -6.30 -12.06
N PHE A 170 -9.73 -7.16 -11.17
CA PHE A 170 -10.78 -6.80 -10.21
C PHE A 170 -10.32 -5.77 -9.18
N PHE A 171 -9.05 -5.78 -8.77
CA PHE A 171 -8.48 -4.72 -7.92
C PHE A 171 -8.51 -3.36 -8.63
N MET A 172 -8.14 -3.30 -9.91
CA MET A 172 -8.18 -2.06 -10.69
C MET A 172 -9.61 -1.58 -10.94
N VAL A 173 -10.53 -2.48 -11.30
CA VAL A 173 -11.96 -2.16 -11.45
C VAL A 173 -12.54 -1.61 -10.15
N GLY A 174 -12.25 -2.28 -9.01
CA GLY A 174 -12.66 -1.82 -7.69
C GLY A 174 -12.05 -0.47 -7.32
N GLY A 175 -10.79 -0.23 -7.66
CA GLY A 175 -10.12 1.06 -7.48
C GLY A 175 -10.78 2.19 -8.27
N PHE A 176 -11.06 1.96 -9.56
CA PHE A 176 -11.78 2.95 -10.37
C PHE A 176 -13.20 3.19 -9.86
N PHE A 177 -13.95 2.13 -9.55
CA PHE A 177 -15.27 2.25 -8.94
C PHE A 177 -15.22 3.05 -7.64
N SER A 178 -14.23 2.77 -6.78
CA SER A 178 -14.05 3.50 -5.54
C SER A 178 -13.77 4.98 -5.78
N THR A 179 -12.88 5.33 -6.71
CA THR A 179 -12.53 6.73 -6.99
C THR A 179 -13.70 7.53 -7.55
N TRP A 180 -14.51 6.94 -8.43
CA TRP A 180 -15.58 7.67 -9.14
C TRP A 180 -16.92 7.65 -8.41
N ILE A 181 -17.18 6.64 -7.57
CA ILE A 181 -18.49 6.44 -6.95
C ILE A 181 -18.39 6.51 -5.42
N LEU A 182 -17.54 5.67 -4.81
CA LEU A 182 -17.49 5.58 -3.35
C LEU A 182 -16.85 6.82 -2.71
N LEU A 183 -15.73 7.31 -3.26
CA LEU A 183 -14.96 8.40 -2.65
C LEU A 183 -15.77 9.70 -2.60
N PRO A 184 -16.44 10.17 -3.68
CA PRO A 184 -17.31 11.35 -3.59
C PRO A 184 -18.43 11.19 -2.56
N TRP A 185 -19.08 10.01 -2.54
CA TRP A 185 -20.17 9.72 -1.62
C TRP A 185 -19.72 9.66 -0.15
N LEU A 186 -18.57 9.05 0.12
CA LEU A 186 -17.98 8.99 1.46
C LEU A 186 -17.57 10.38 1.93
N LEU A 187 -16.91 11.17 1.07
CA LEU A 187 -16.49 12.53 1.42
C LEU A 187 -17.68 13.45 1.69
N ASP A 188 -18.77 13.32 0.94
CA ASP A 188 -20.01 14.07 1.20
C ASP A 188 -20.64 13.68 2.55
N MET A 189 -20.63 12.39 2.90
CA MET A 189 -21.15 11.89 4.18
C MET A 189 -20.39 12.41 5.40
N VAL A 190 -19.07 12.58 5.28
CA VAL A 190 -18.20 12.99 6.39
C VAL A 190 -17.81 14.47 6.36
N ARG A 191 -18.41 15.25 5.45
CA ARG A 191 -18.12 16.67 5.27
C ARG A 191 -18.61 17.51 6.46
#